data_AF-A0A7X7RF61-F1
#
_entry.id   AF-A0A7X7RF61-F1
#
_cell.length_a   1.000
_cell.length_b   1.000
_cell.length_c   1.000
_cell.angle_alpha   90.00
_cell.angle_beta   90.00
_cell.angle_gamma   90.00
#
_symmetry.space_group_name_H-M   'P 1'
#
loop_
_entity.id
_entity.type
_entity.pdbx_description
1 polymer ?
#
loop_
_entity_poly.entity_id
_entity_poly.type
_entity_poly.pdbx_seq_one_letter_code
_entity_poly.pdbx_strand_id
1 'polypeptide(L)' 'MTTRDGTRPLGLGALALGGGAPVSVQTMTKTDTRDVAATVAQIRRVTDLGCDIVRLAVPDAEA' A
#
# COMPACT_ATOMS: atom_id res chain seq x y z
N MET A 1 23.97 -4.66 -11.32
CA MET A 1 22.78 -3.99 -10.75
C MET A 1 21.73 -3.92 -11.83
N THR A 2 20.54 -4.47 -11.61
CA THR A 2 19.47 -4.46 -12.61
C THR A 2 18.79 -3.10 -12.61
N THR A 3 18.50 -2.53 -13.79
CA THR A 3 17.74 -1.29 -13.92
C THR A 3 16.27 -1.54 -13.57
N ARG A 4 15.52 -0.49 -13.20
CA ARG A 4 14.13 -0.63 -12.71
C ARG A 4 13.22 -1.31 -13.75
N ASP A 5 13.41 -0.97 -15.02
CA ASP A 5 12.72 -1.55 -16.18
C ASP A 5 13.07 -3.04 -16.40
N GLY A 6 14.28 -3.46 -16.03
CA GLY A 6 14.71 -4.86 -16.10
C GLY A 6 14.30 -5.74 -14.91
N THR A 7 13.53 -5.20 -13.94
CA THR A 7 13.04 -5.99 -12.80
C THR A 7 11.87 -6.89 -13.20
N ARG A 8 11.69 -8.02 -12.50
CA ARG A 8 10.54 -8.91 -12.72
C ARG A 8 9.24 -8.17 -12.37
N PRO A 9 8.26 -8.06 -13.29
CA PRO A 9 6.97 -7.44 -12.98
C PRO A 9 6.17 -8.31 -12.00
N LEU A 10 5.49 -7.67 -11.06
CA LEU A 10 4.60 -8.30 -10.08
C LEU A 10 3.25 -7.57 -10.05
N GLY A 11 2.18 -8.35 -9.89
CA GLY A 11 0.83 -7.80 -9.69
C GLY A 11 0.51 -7.63 -8.21
N LEU A 12 -0.07 -6.49 -7.86
CA LEU A 12 -0.66 -6.23 -6.54
C LEU A 12 -2.08 -5.68 -6.72
N GLY A 13 -3.08 -6.54 -6.60
CA GLY A 13 -4.45 -6.19 -6.97
C GLY A 13 -4.50 -5.78 -8.44
N ALA A 14 -4.94 -4.55 -8.71
CA ALA A 14 -4.99 -3.97 -10.06
C ALA A 14 -3.68 -3.28 -10.50
N LEU A 15 -2.67 -3.18 -9.62
CA LEU A 15 -1.41 -2.48 -9.90
C LEU A 15 -0.34 -3.44 -10.44
N ALA A 16 0.47 -2.93 -11.36
CA ALA A 16 1.71 -3.58 -11.80
C ALA A 16 2.92 -2.87 -11.18
N LEU A 17 3.83 -3.65 -10.59
CA LEU A 17 5.04 -3.18 -9.92
C LEU A 17 6.28 -3.73 -10.62
N GLY A 18 7.31 -2.91 -10.80
CA GLY A 18 8.53 -3.32 -11.51
C GLY A 18 8.31 -3.48 -13.02
N GLY A 19 9.29 -4.03 -13.73
CA GLY A 19 9.20 -4.29 -15.18
C GLY A 19 8.90 -3.06 -16.04
N GLY A 20 9.24 -1.85 -15.55
CA GLY A 20 8.97 -0.60 -16.25
C GLY A 20 7.64 0.09 -15.91
N ALA A 21 6.75 -0.51 -15.12
CA ALA A 21 5.49 0.11 -14.68
C ALA A 21 5.70 1.44 -13.90
N PRO A 22 4.74 2.38 -13.85
CA PRO A 22 4.87 3.59 -13.03
C PRO A 22 5.22 3.30 -11.57
N VAL A 23 5.93 4.21 -10.91
CA VAL A 23 6.26 4.07 -9.48
C VAL A 23 5.00 4.35 -8.67
N SER A 24 4.52 3.35 -7.93
CA SER A 24 3.37 3.50 -7.02
C SER A 24 3.75 4.18 -5.71
N VAL A 25 2.86 5.03 -5.21
CA VAL A 25 2.98 5.72 -3.92
C VAL A 25 2.36 4.88 -2.81
N GLN A 26 3.18 4.50 -1.83
CA GLN A 26 2.76 3.70 -0.68
C GLN A 26 2.83 4.50 0.62
N THR A 27 1.89 4.26 1.54
CA THR A 27 1.94 4.72 2.93
C THR A 27 1.59 3.61 3.93
N MET A 28 1.66 3.93 5.23
CA MET A 28 1.25 3.05 6.32
C MET A 28 0.31 3.78 7.29
N THR A 29 -0.75 3.11 7.73
CA THR A 29 -1.64 3.65 8.77
C THR A 29 -0.91 3.82 10.11
N LYS A 30 -1.46 4.67 10.97
CA LYS A 30 -0.94 4.93 12.32
C LYS A 30 -1.94 4.59 13.43
N THR A 31 -3.17 4.27 13.04
CA THR A 31 -4.21 3.76 13.93
C THR A 31 -3.88 2.34 14.39
N ASP A 32 -4.46 1.94 15.53
CA ASP A 32 -4.54 0.53 15.87
C ASP A 32 -5.47 -0.16 14.86
N THR A 33 -4.99 -1.21 14.19
CA THR A 33 -5.75 -1.91 13.14
C THR A 33 -7.07 -2.47 13.67
N ARG A 34 -7.13 -2.80 14.97
CA ARG A 34 -8.36 -3.26 15.65
C ARG A 34 -9.43 -2.18 15.73
N ASP A 35 -9.04 -0.90 15.69
CA ASP A 35 -9.98 0.21 15.49
C ASP A 35 -10.29 0.36 13.99
N VAL A 36 -11.28 -0.43 13.56
CA VAL A 36 -11.73 -0.46 12.17
C VAL A 36 -12.19 0.91 11.70
N ALA A 37 -12.92 1.66 12.53
CA ALA A 37 -13.48 2.95 12.13
C ALA A 37 -12.39 3.99 11.90
N ALA A 38 -11.44 4.11 12.82
CA ALA A 38 -10.31 5.04 12.69
C ALA A 38 -9.41 4.65 11.51
N THR A 39 -9.14 3.35 11.35
CA THR A 39 -8.29 2.82 10.28
C THR A 39 -8.90 3.06 8.90
N VAL A 40 -10.19 2.76 8.72
CA VAL A 40 -10.90 3.02 7.46
C VAL A 40 -10.95 4.52 7.15
N ALA A 41 -11.18 5.37 8.15
CA ALA A 41 -11.17 6.82 7.97
C ALA A 41 -9.79 7.34 7.53
N GLN A 42 -8.70 6.80 8.09
CA GLN A 42 -7.35 7.14 7.65
C GLN A 42 -7.07 6.65 6.22
N ILE A 43 -7.46 5.41 5.89
CA ILE A 43 -7.29 4.85 4.54
C ILE A 43 -7.96 5.74 3.50
N ARG A 44 -9.24 6.10 3.70
CA ARG A 44 -9.97 6.97 2.78
C ARG A 44 -9.24 8.29 2.55
N ARG A 45 -8.79 8.94 3.63
CA ARG A 45 -8.07 10.22 3.55
C ARG A 45 -6.80 10.12 2.71
N VAL A 46 -6.00 9.07 2.87
CA VAL A 46 -4.74 8.93 2.11
C VAL A 46 -5.01 8.50 0.67
N THR A 47 -6.05 7.71 0.41
CA THR A 47 -6.50 7.37 -0.94
C THR A 47 -6.98 8.62 -1.69
N ASP A 48 -7.75 9.50 -1.05
CA ASP A 48 -8.19 10.77 -1.64
C ASP A 48 -7.02 11.71 -2.00
N LEU A 49 -5.87 11.55 -1.33
CA LEU A 49 -4.62 12.27 -1.64
C LEU A 49 -3.78 11.59 -2.73
N GLY A 50 -4.27 10.50 -3.33
CA GLY A 50 -3.59 9.79 -4.42
C GLY A 50 -2.61 8.70 -3.97
N CYS A 51 -2.81 8.12 -2.78
CA CYS A 51 -2.03 6.95 -2.37
C CYS A 51 -2.52 5.68 -3.09
N ASP A 52 -1.59 4.96 -3.73
CA ASP A 52 -1.88 3.72 -4.46
C ASP A 52 -1.97 2.49 -3.54
N ILE A 53 -1.10 2.44 -2.52
CA ILE A 53 -0.94 1.28 -1.62
C ILE A 53 -0.96 1.73 -0.17
N VAL A 54 -1.86 1.18 0.64
CA VAL A 54 -1.89 1.43 2.08
C VAL A 54 -1.54 0.15 2.84
N ARG A 55 -0.52 0.23 3.70
CA ARG A 55 -0.12 -0.86 4.59
C ARG A 55 -0.68 -0.66 6.00
N LEU A 56 -1.04 -1.76 6.65
CA LEU A 56 -1.48 -1.80 8.04
C LEU A 56 -0.53 -2.69 8.86
N ALA A 57 -0.51 -2.48 10.18
CA ALA A 57 0.21 -3.35 11.10
C ALA A 57 -0.71 -4.48 11.58
N VAL A 58 -0.22 -5.72 11.59
CA VAL A 58 -0.93 -6.89 12.14
C VAL A 58 -0.03 -7.53 13.20
N PRO A 59 0.04 -6.94 14.41
CA PRO A 59 0.93 -7.43 15.47
C PRO A 59 0.44 -8.69 16.18
N ASP A 60 -0.86 -8.96 16.13
CA ASP A 60 -1.52 -10.07 16.81
C ASP A 60 -2.71 -10.58 15.97
N ALA A 61 -3.42 -11.60 16.47
CA ALA A 61 -4.52 -12.25 15.75
C ALA A 61 -5.83 -11.44 15.73
N GLU A 62 -5.94 -10.40 16.57
CA GLU A 62 -7.12 -9.54 16.63
C GLU A 62 -7.03 -8.39 15.62
N ALA A 63 -5.81 -7.98 15.27
CA ALA A 63 -5.51 -6.99 14.23
C ALA A 63 -5.63 -7.56 12.81
#